data_AF-A0A922Z229-F1
#
_entry.id   AF-A0A922Z229-F1
#
_cell.length_a   1.000
_cell.length_b   1.000
_cell.length_c   1.000
_cell.angle_alpha   90.00
_cell.angle_beta   90.00
_cell.angle_gamma   90.00
#
_symmetry.space_group_name_H-M   'P 1'
#
loop_
_entity.id
_entity.type
_entity.pdbx_description
1 polymer ?
#
loop_
_entity_poly.entity_id
_entity_poly.type
_entity_poly.pdbx_seq_one_letter_code
_entity_poly.pdbx_strand_id
1 'polypeptide(L)' 'MGKAKLVILAAGGTGGHLFPAEALSHALRARGIRIVLMTDPR' A
#
# COMPACT_ATOMS: atom_id res chain seq x y z
N MET A 1 -19.11 -0.98 -15.98
CA MET A 1 -18.48 -0.45 -14.75
C MET A 1 -16.97 -0.36 -14.98
N GLY A 2 -16.37 0.83 -14.98
CA GLY A 2 -14.91 0.97 -15.14
C GLY A 2 -14.17 0.37 -13.94
N LYS A 3 -13.08 -0.35 -14.18
CA LYS A 3 -12.25 -0.95 -13.13
C LYS A 3 -11.72 0.16 -12.21
N ALA A 4 -11.89 0.04 -10.89
CA ALA A 4 -11.38 1.02 -9.93
C ALA A 4 -9.88 1.26 -10.16
N LYS A 5 -9.44 2.54 -10.15
CA LYS A 5 -8.03 2.90 -10.34
C LYS A 5 -7.17 2.22 -9.27
N LEU A 6 -6.05 1.63 -9.70
CA LEU A 6 -5.10 0.99 -8.80
C LEU A 6 -4.12 2.04 -8.28
N VAL A 7 -3.91 2.06 -6.97
CA VAL A 7 -2.82 2.81 -6.33
C VAL A 7 -1.76 1.83 -5.84
N ILE A 8 -0.50 2.13 -6.13
CA ILE A 8 0.65 1.34 -5.65
C ILE A 8 1.40 2.16 -4.62
N LEU A 9 1.57 1.59 -3.43
CA LEU A 9 2.47 2.10 -2.40
C LEU A 9 3.78 1.33 -2.53
N ALA A 10 4.84 2.00 -2.99
CA ALA A 10 6.18 1.43 -3.04
C ALA A 10 6.94 1.88 -1.79
N ALA A 11 7.25 0.95 -0.89
CA ALA A 11 7.99 1.22 0.32
C ALA A 11 9.01 0.12 0.57
N GLY A 12 10.27 0.52 0.73
CA GLY A 12 11.41 -0.35 1.03
C GLY A 12 12.18 0.14 2.24
N GLY A 13 13.00 -0.73 2.82
CA GLY A 13 13.85 -0.43 3.98
C GLY A 13 13.49 -1.27 5.21
N THR A 14 14.05 -0.92 6.38
CA THR A 14 13.69 -1.55 7.66
C THR A 14 12.26 -1.21 8.08
N GLY A 15 11.78 -1.75 9.20
CA GLY A 15 10.42 -1.53 9.71
C GLY A 15 9.98 -0.05 9.76
N GLY A 16 10.91 0.90 9.90
CA GLY A 16 10.60 2.34 9.93
C GLY A 16 9.89 2.89 8.68
N HIS A 17 10.04 2.24 7.51
CA HIS A 17 9.34 2.62 6.28
C HIS A 17 8.19 1.66 5.95
N LEU A 18 8.37 0.37 6.23
CA LEU A 18 7.38 -0.66 5.90
C LEU A 18 6.12 -0.55 6.76
N PHE A 19 6.26 -0.40 8.09
CA PHE A 19 5.11 -0.29 8.99
C PHE A 19 4.20 0.91 8.70
N PRO A 20 4.70 2.14 8.47
CA PRO A 20 3.81 3.25 8.10
C PRO A 20 3.16 3.06 6.72
N ALA A 21 3.87 2.44 5.76
CA ALA A 21 3.29 2.15 4.44
C ALA A 21 2.18 1.07 4.53
N GLU A 22 2.36 0.07 5.38
CA GLU A 22 1.34 -0.94 5.69
C GLU A 22 0.13 -0.31 6.40
N ALA A 23 0.35 0.52 7.43
CA ALA A 23 -0.72 1.22 8.13
C ALA A 23 -1.56 2.09 7.17
N LEU A 24 -0.90 2.82 6.25
CA LEU A 24 -1.58 3.59 5.21
C LEU A 24 -2.36 2.69 4.24
N SER A 25 -1.78 1.57 3.82
CA SER A 25 -2.45 0.58 2.96
C SER A 25 -3.76 0.09 3.59
N HIS A 26 -3.74 -0.25 4.87
CA HIS A 26 -4.93 -0.66 5.62
C HIS A 26 -5.98 0.44 5.69
N ALA A 27 -5.59 1.68 6.01
CA ALA A 27 -6.50 2.81 6.09
C ALA A 27 -7.18 3.13 4.75
N LEU A 28 -6.45 3.04 3.63
CA LEU A 28 -6.99 3.29 2.30
C LEU A 28 -7.90 2.14 1.81
N ARG A 29 -7.55 0.88 2.14
CA ARG A 29 -8.41 -0.28 1.88
C ARG A 29 -9.74 -0.18 2.61
N ALA A 30 -9.74 0.27 3.87
CA ALA A 30 -10.97 0.51 4.63
C ALA A 30 -11.89 1.57 3.98
N ARG A 31 -11.32 2.46 3.14
CA ARG A 31 -12.06 3.46 2.35
C ARG A 31 -12.49 2.93 0.96
N GLY A 32 -12.34 1.64 0.69
CA GLY A 32 -12.71 1.02 -0.59
C GLY A 32 -11.74 1.30 -1.73
N ILE A 33 -10.53 1.81 -1.44
CA ILE A 33 -9.52 2.11 -2.46
C ILE A 33 -8.76 0.83 -2.81
N ARG A 34 -8.62 0.57 -4.11
CA ARG A 34 -7.83 -0.56 -4.62
C ARG A 34 -6.34 -0.24 -4.49
N ILE A 35 -5.69 -0.88 -3.52
CA ILE A 35 -4.28 -0.65 -3.12
C ILE A 35 -3.45 -1.93 -3.23
N VAL A 36 -2.22 -1.78 -3.72
CA VAL A 36 -1.14 -2.77 -3.60
C VAL A 36 0.02 -2.13 -2.85
N LEU A 37 0.53 -2.80 -1.81
CA LEU A 37 1.80 -2.48 -1.17
C LEU A 37 2.88 -3.33 -1.84
N MET A 38 3.93 -2.68 -2.34
CA MET A 38 5.08 -3.30 -2.98
C MET A 38 6.32 -2.98 -2.15
N THR A 39 7.06 -4.02 -1.80
CA THR A 39 8.31 -3.93 -1.03
C THR A 39 9.40 -4.74 -1.71
N ASP A 40 10.65 -4.41 -1.39
CA ASP A 40 11.81 -5.16 -1.88
C ASP A 40 12.02 -6.45 -1.08
N PRO A 41 12.49 -7.55 -1.72
CA PRO A 41 12.64 -8.85 -1.07
C PRO A 41 13.95 -9.03 -0.28
N ARG A 42 14.59 -7.93 0.17
CA ARG A 42 15.90 -7.97 0.85
C ARG A 42 15.97 -8.97 2.01
#